data_AF-A0AB35XZ26-F1
#
_entry.id   AF-A0AB35XZ26-F1
#
_cell.length_a   1.000
_cell.length_b   1.000
_cell.length_c   1.000
_cell.angle_alpha   90.00
_cell.angle_beta   90.00
_cell.angle_gamma   90.00
#
_symmetry.space_group_name_H-M   'P 1'
#
loop_
_entity.id
_entity.type
_entity.pdbx_description
1 polymer ?
#
loop_
_entity_poly.entity_id
_entity_poly.type
_entity_poly.pdbx_seq_one_letter_code
_entity_poly.pdbx_strand_id
1 'polypeptide(L)'
;MQIHQSAEDYLETILMLSQRMGKVRSIDVVNELGFTKASVSIAMKKLRENGYIAVDGEGNLTLLAPGREIAERIYSRHRLLTHFFMQLGVDEKTAAEDACKAEHILSEQTLEKIRERAIETDAELGKTVK
;
A
#
# COMPACT_ATOMS: atom_id res chain seq x y z
N MET A 1 -15.86 -10.20 6.15
CA MET A 1 -14.76 -10.76 6.96
C MET A 1 -13.85 -9.60 7.36
N GLN A 2 -13.49 -9.44 8.63
CA GLN A 2 -12.51 -8.40 8.99
C GLN A 2 -11.13 -8.89 8.55
N ILE A 3 -10.53 -8.18 7.60
CA ILE A 3 -9.12 -8.33 7.27
C ILE A 3 -8.35 -7.55 8.34
N HIS A 4 -7.37 -8.19 8.98
CA HIS A 4 -6.49 -7.51 9.93
C HIS A 4 -5.47 -6.65 9.16
N GLN A 5 -5.02 -5.54 9.74
CA GLN A 5 -3.99 -4.65 9.18
C GLN A 5 -2.83 -5.43 8.53
N SER A 6 -2.25 -6.41 9.22
CA SER A 6 -1.17 -7.24 8.66
C SER A 6 -1.46 -7.87 7.28
N ALA A 7 -2.72 -8.24 7.00
CA ALA A 7 -3.13 -8.79 5.71
C ALA A 7 -3.31 -7.70 4.65
N GLU A 8 -3.70 -6.49 5.05
CA GLU A 8 -3.67 -5.31 4.18
C GLU A 8 -2.23 -4.98 3.75
N ASP A 9 -1.28 -4.96 4.69
CA ASP A 9 0.16 -4.70 4.41
C ASP A 9 0.71 -5.66 3.35
N TYR A 10 0.40 -6.96 3.47
CA TYR A 10 0.84 -7.97 2.49
C TYR A 10 0.23 -7.74 1.10
N LEU A 11 -1.06 -7.42 1.03
CA LEU A 11 -1.76 -7.22 -0.24
C LEU A 11 -1.28 -5.95 -0.94
N GLU A 12 -1.12 -4.86 -0.19
CA GLU A 12 -0.52 -3.63 -0.68
C GLU A 12 0.91 -3.86 -1.18
N THR A 13 1.74 -4.55 -0.40
CA THR A 13 3.12 -4.85 -0.79
C THR A 13 3.18 -5.61 -2.10
N ILE A 14 2.31 -6.62 -2.28
CA ILE A 14 2.23 -7.36 -3.54
C ILE A 14 1.83 -6.42 -4.70
N LEU A 15 0.89 -5.51 -4.50
CA LEU A 15 0.49 -4.52 -5.50
C LEU A 15 1.66 -3.61 -5.88
N MET A 16 2.31 -3.00 -4.88
CA MET A 16 3.46 -2.10 -5.07
C MET A 16 4.60 -2.79 -5.82
N LEU A 17 4.97 -3.99 -5.39
CA LEU A 17 5.99 -4.80 -6.06
C LEU A 17 5.58 -5.15 -7.48
N SER A 18 4.31 -5.52 -7.72
CA SER A 18 3.85 -5.86 -9.06
C SER A 18 3.93 -4.68 -10.04
N GLN A 19 3.67 -3.46 -9.55
CA GLN A 19 3.83 -2.24 -10.36
C GLN A 19 5.31 -1.90 -10.61
N ARG A 20 6.19 -2.17 -9.64
CA ARG A 20 7.63 -1.85 -9.73
C ARG A 20 8.43 -2.83 -10.58
N MET A 21 8.12 -4.13 -10.52
CA MET A 21 8.93 -5.19 -11.16
C MET A 21 8.14 -6.19 -11.99
N GLY A 22 6.80 -6.09 -12.06
CA GLY A 22 5.94 -6.98 -12.87
C GLY A 22 5.68 -8.34 -12.23
N LYS A 23 6.73 -9.13 -11.97
CA LYS A 23 6.62 -10.45 -11.30
C LYS A 23 7.07 -10.32 -9.84
N VAL A 24 6.28 -10.88 -8.92
CA VAL A 24 6.52 -10.82 -7.47
C VAL A 24 6.54 -12.22 -6.89
N ARG A 25 7.50 -12.51 -6.00
CA ARG A 25 7.56 -13.76 -5.24
C ARG A 25 7.52 -13.47 -3.74
N SER A 26 7.27 -14.50 -2.94
CA SER A 26 7.22 -14.33 -1.47
C SER A 26 8.52 -13.82 -0.87
N ILE A 27 9.68 -14.05 -1.51
CA ILE A 27 10.96 -13.51 -1.05
C ILE A 27 11.06 -11.98 -1.23
N ASP A 28 10.40 -11.43 -2.24
CA ASP A 28 10.38 -9.99 -2.47
C ASP A 28 9.53 -9.31 -1.40
N VAL A 29 8.41 -9.92 -1.02
CA VAL A 29 7.55 -9.47 0.10
C VAL A 29 8.29 -9.54 1.44
N VAL A 30 9.10 -10.59 1.67
CA VAL A 30 9.98 -10.70 2.84
C VAL A 30 10.95 -9.52 2.91
N ASN A 31 11.59 -9.19 1.79
CA ASN A 31 12.59 -8.13 1.74
C ASN A 31 11.96 -6.75 1.90
N GLU A 32 10.78 -6.51 1.32
CA GLU A 32 10.10 -5.22 1.42
C GLU A 32 9.58 -4.94 2.84
N LEU A 33 8.93 -5.92 3.48
CA LEU A 33 8.32 -5.74 4.81
C LEU A 33 9.30 -5.96 5.97
N GLY A 34 10.47 -6.57 5.72
CA GLY A 34 11.43 -6.94 6.77
C GLY A 34 10.93 -8.06 7.70
N PHE A 35 9.87 -8.80 7.31
CA PHE A 35 9.32 -9.91 8.09
C PHE A 35 10.08 -11.21 7.87
N THR A 36 9.93 -12.17 8.79
CA THR A 36 10.59 -13.48 8.64
C THR A 36 9.95 -14.30 7.51
N LYS A 37 10.77 -15.14 6.86
CA LYS A 37 10.28 -16.10 5.83
C LYS A 37 9.14 -16.97 6.34
N ALA A 38 9.19 -17.40 7.61
CA ALA A 38 8.13 -18.21 8.22
C ALA A 38 6.81 -17.43 8.33
N SER A 39 6.87 -16.18 8.82
CA SER A 39 5.70 -15.30 8.93
C SER A 39 5.05 -15.05 7.56
N VAL A 40 5.85 -14.70 6.55
CA VAL A 40 5.35 -14.45 5.20
C VAL A 40 4.76 -15.72 4.58
N SER A 41 5.41 -16.88 4.75
CA SER A 41 4.88 -18.15 4.23
C SER A 41 3.50 -18.49 4.81
N ILE A 42 3.29 -18.25 6.11
CA ILE A 42 1.99 -18.48 6.76
C ILE A 42 0.95 -17.50 6.21
N ALA A 43 1.31 -16.22 6.05
CA ALA A 43 0.42 -15.20 5.51
C ALA A 43 0.02 -15.51 4.07
N MET A 44 0.97 -15.83 3.19
CA MET A 44 0.71 -16.19 1.79
C MET A 44 -0.22 -17.41 1.69
N LYS A 45 -0.01 -18.43 2.54
CA LYS A 45 -0.91 -19.58 2.61
C LYS A 45 -2.34 -19.15 2.94
N LYS A 46 -2.53 -18.33 3.99
CA LYS A 46 -3.85 -17.82 4.40
C LYS A 46 -4.50 -16.97 3.30
N LEU A 47 -3.77 -16.03 2.71
CA LEU A 47 -4.29 -15.17 1.65
C LEU A 47 -4.74 -15.98 0.43
N ARG A 48 -3.98 -17.03 0.08
CA ARG A 48 -4.33 -17.96 -1.01
C ARG A 48 -5.57 -18.78 -0.68
N GLU A 49 -5.63 -19.38 0.51
CA GLU A 49 -6.78 -20.20 0.96
C GLU A 49 -8.08 -19.38 1.04
N ASN A 50 -7.98 -18.08 1.28
CA ASN A 50 -9.13 -17.16 1.31
C ASN A 50 -9.41 -16.47 -0.04
N GLY A 51 -8.69 -16.83 -1.12
CA GLY A 51 -8.97 -16.33 -2.47
C GLY A 51 -8.54 -14.89 -2.74
N TYR A 52 -7.62 -14.31 -1.96
CA TYR A 52 -7.08 -12.97 -2.20
C TYR A 52 -5.90 -12.97 -3.18
N ILE A 53 -5.14 -14.07 -3.22
CA ILE A 53 -3.98 -14.23 -4.11
C ILE A 53 -3.98 -15.61 -4.77
N ALA A 54 -3.32 -15.71 -5.91
CA ALA A 54 -2.91 -16.95 -6.55
C ALA A 54 -1.37 -17.04 -6.57
N VAL A 55 -0.87 -18.27 -6.61
CA VAL A 55 0.55 -18.59 -6.77
C VAL A 55 0.68 -19.56 -7.93
N ASP A 56 1.45 -19.22 -8.96
CA ASP A 56 1.68 -20.08 -10.11
C ASP A 56 2.77 -21.15 -9.86
N GLY A 57 3.04 -21.99 -10.86
CA GLY A 57 4.06 -23.04 -10.78
C GLY A 57 5.50 -22.54 -10.66
N GLU A 58 5.77 -21.28 -11.01
CA GLU A 58 7.08 -20.63 -10.83
C GLU A 58 7.20 -19.95 -9.45
N GLY A 59 6.09 -19.84 -8.72
CA GLY A 59 5.99 -19.18 -7.43
C GLY A 59 5.72 -17.67 -7.55
N ASN A 60 5.23 -17.18 -8.68
CA ASN A 60 4.81 -15.79 -8.83
C ASN A 60 3.45 -15.58 -8.13
N LEU A 61 3.34 -14.47 -7.41
CA LEU A 61 2.14 -14.03 -6.73
C LEU A 61 1.29 -13.18 -7.68
N THR A 62 -0.02 -13.42 -7.68
CA THR A 62 -1.00 -12.60 -8.40
C THR A 62 -2.13 -12.22 -7.46
N LEU A 63 -2.46 -10.92 -7.39
CA LEU A 63 -3.66 -10.47 -6.68
C LEU A 63 -4.90 -10.90 -7.45
N LEU A 64 -5.79 -11.61 -6.78
CA LEU A 64 -7.13 -11.90 -7.28
C LEU A 64 -8.03 -10.68 -7.01
N ALA A 65 -9.18 -10.60 -7.68
CA ALA A 65 -10.09 -9.46 -7.59
C ALA A 65 -10.34 -8.93 -6.17
N PRO A 66 -10.72 -9.75 -5.16
CA PRO A 66 -10.95 -9.24 -3.80
C PRO A 66 -9.65 -8.78 -3.11
N GLY A 67 -8.51 -9.40 -3.40
CA GLY A 67 -7.22 -8.98 -2.84
C GLY A 67 -6.74 -7.67 -3.45
N ARG A 68 -6.96 -7.51 -4.76
CA ARG A 68 -6.66 -6.29 -5.51
C ARG A 68 -7.48 -5.11 -5.02
N GLU A 69 -8.79 -5.29 -4.79
CA GLU A 69 -9.66 -4.22 -4.28
C GLU A 69 -9.14 -3.65 -2.95
N ILE A 70 -8.74 -4.54 -2.03
CA ILE A 70 -8.20 -4.14 -0.72
C ILE A 70 -6.83 -3.47 -0.89
N ALA A 71 -5.94 -4.07 -1.69
CA ALA A 71 -4.63 -3.51 -1.96
C ALA A 71 -4.71 -2.10 -2.57
N GLU A 72 -5.57 -1.90 -3.57
CA GLU A 72 -5.75 -0.61 -4.24
C GLU A 72 -6.35 0.43 -3.29
N ARG A 73 -7.29 0.04 -2.42
CA ARG A 73 -7.85 0.93 -1.40
C ARG A 73 -6.76 1.44 -0.44
N ILE A 74 -5.95 0.54 0.10
CA ILE A 74 -4.89 0.89 1.06
C ILE A 74 -3.81 1.71 0.36
N TYR A 75 -3.35 1.25 -0.80
CA TYR A 75 -2.34 1.98 -1.58
C TYR A 75 -2.81 3.39 -2.01
N SER A 76 -4.11 3.58 -2.25
CA SER A 76 -4.64 4.92 -2.54
C SER A 76 -4.53 5.87 -1.34
N ARG A 77 -4.67 5.34 -0.11
CA ARG A 77 -4.46 6.10 1.13
C ARG A 77 -2.98 6.38 1.33
N HIS A 78 -2.12 5.38 1.12
CA HIS A 78 -0.67 5.52 1.14
C HIS A 78 -0.24 6.71 0.30
N ARG A 79 -0.57 6.68 -1.00
CA ARG A 79 -0.16 7.70 -1.95
C ARG A 79 -0.69 9.09 -1.62
N LEU A 80 -1.94 9.18 -1.15
CA LEU A 80 -2.51 10.44 -0.70
C LEU A 80 -1.72 11.02 0.47
N LEU A 81 -1.43 10.19 1.48
CA LEU A 81 -0.71 10.61 2.68
C LEU A 81 0.74 10.95 2.37
N THR A 82 1.44 10.15 1.57
CA THR A 82 2.80 10.44 1.10
C THR A 82 2.86 11.80 0.41
N HIS A 83 1.97 12.02 -0.57
CA HIS A 83 1.89 13.29 -1.30
C HIS A 83 1.62 14.47 -0.36
N PHE A 84 0.64 14.32 0.53
CA PHE A 84 0.30 15.36 1.47
C PHE A 84 1.43 15.67 2.44
N PHE A 85 2.13 14.66 2.98
CA PHE A 85 3.28 14.87 3.86
C PHE A 85 4.45 15.54 3.13
N MET A 86 4.66 15.22 1.85
CA MET A 86 5.63 15.93 1.02
C MET A 86 5.26 17.40 0.81
N GLN A 87 3.97 17.72 0.64
CA GLN A 87 3.51 19.12 0.59
C GLN A 87 3.76 19.87 1.91
N LEU A 88 3.80 19.17 3.06
CA LEU A 88 4.21 19.74 4.34
C LEU A 88 5.73 19.95 4.46
N GLY A 89 6.51 19.54 3.46
CA GLY A 89 7.97 19.67 3.42
C GLY A 89 8.73 18.47 3.98
N VAL A 90 8.06 17.34 4.22
CA VAL A 90 8.72 16.08 4.61
C VAL A 90 9.37 15.46 3.37
N ASP A 91 10.57 14.89 3.51
CA ASP A 91 11.21 14.19 2.40
C ASP A 91 10.43 12.93 2.00
N GLU A 92 10.50 12.53 0.72
CA GLU A 92 9.69 11.45 0.15
C GLU A 92 9.82 10.13 0.93
N LYS A 93 11.02 9.77 1.38
CA LYS A 93 11.25 8.52 2.10
C LYS A 93 10.53 8.54 3.45
N THR A 94 10.73 9.59 4.24
CA THR A 94 10.06 9.74 5.53
C THR A 94 8.54 9.83 5.36
N ALA A 95 8.08 10.57 4.35
CA ALA A 95 6.66 10.69 4.02
C ALA A 95 6.01 9.33 3.69
N ALA A 96 6.68 8.48 2.91
CA ALA A 96 6.18 7.14 2.59
C ALA A 96 6.16 6.21 3.81
N GLU A 97 7.22 6.23 4.63
CA GLU A 97 7.30 5.42 5.86
C GLU A 97 6.23 5.82 6.89
N ASP A 98 5.91 7.10 7.02
CA ASP A 98 4.87 7.57 7.92
C ASP A 98 3.46 7.38 7.34
N ALA A 99 3.27 7.51 6.03
CA ALA A 99 2.03 7.19 5.34
C ALA A 99 1.61 5.73 5.57
N CYS A 100 2.56 4.80 5.45
CA CYS A 100 2.33 3.36 5.69
C CYS A 100 1.76 3.06 7.08
N LYS A 101 2.15 3.83 8.10
CA LYS A 101 1.60 3.66 9.46
C LYS A 101 0.22 4.31 9.59
N ALA A 102 0.06 5.50 9.02
CA ALA A 102 -1.13 6.33 9.19
C ALA A 102 -2.35 5.79 8.41
N GLU A 103 -2.14 5.15 7.26
CA GLU A 103 -3.21 4.71 6.36
C GLU A 103 -4.21 3.71 6.94
N HIS A 104 -3.78 2.94 7.95
CA HIS A 104 -4.64 1.97 8.65
C HIS A 104 -5.37 2.57 9.86
N ILE A 105 -4.93 3.74 10.33
CA ILE A 105 -5.39 4.32 11.60
C ILE A 105 -6.34 5.49 11.36
N LEU A 106 -6.07 6.28 10.32
CA LEU A 106 -6.85 7.49 10.05
C LEU A 106 -8.28 7.15 9.62
N SER A 107 -9.21 7.92 10.18
CA SER A 107 -10.62 7.85 9.80
C SER A 107 -10.82 8.33 8.36
N GLU A 108 -11.89 7.86 7.71
CA GLU A 108 -12.27 8.36 6.37
C GLU A 108 -12.48 9.87 6.36
N GLN A 109 -13.13 10.43 7.40
CA GLN A 109 -13.34 11.86 7.53
C GLN A 109 -12.01 12.64 7.52
N THR A 110 -10.99 12.13 8.21
CA THR A 110 -9.66 12.75 8.22
C THR A 110 -9.00 12.67 6.85
N LEU A 111 -9.06 11.50 6.20
CA LEU A 111 -8.51 11.29 4.85
C LEU A 111 -9.18 12.18 3.80
N GLU A 112 -10.50 12.37 3.89
CA GLU A 112 -11.22 13.30 3.02
C GLU A 112 -10.74 14.73 3.18
N LYS A 113 -10.57 15.21 4.42
CA LYS A 113 -10.02 16.55 4.66
C LYS A 113 -8.58 16.71 4.20
N ILE A 114 -7.76 15.68 4.37
CA ILE A 114 -6.40 15.66 3.81
C ILE A 114 -6.45 15.76 2.28
N ARG A 115 -7.35 15.02 1.62
CA ARG A 115 -7.52 15.07 0.16
C ARG A 115 -7.93 16.45 -0.34
N GLU A 116 -8.92 17.08 0.31
CA GLU A 116 -9.33 18.45 -0.01
C GLU A 116 -8.15 19.41 0.08
N ARG A 117 -7.40 19.38 1.20
CA ARG A 117 -6.24 20.24 1.42
C ARG A 117 -5.12 19.99 0.42
N ALA A 118 -4.86 18.73 0.07
CA ALA A 118 -3.83 18.39 -0.91
C ALA A 118 -4.14 19.00 -2.30
N ILE A 119 -5.40 18.94 -2.71
CA ILE A 119 -5.86 19.53 -3.99
C ILE A 119 -5.75 21.06 -3.97
N GLU A 120 -6.12 21.70 -2.86
CA GLU A 120 -5.99 23.15 -2.70
C GLU A 120 -4.52 23.59 -2.82
N THR A 121 -3.62 22.91 -2.11
CA THR A 121 -2.18 23.20 -2.17
C THR A 121 -1.60 22.99 -3.56
N ASP A 122 -1.97 21.91 -4.26
CA ASP A 122 -1.54 21.69 -5.65
C ASP A 122 -2.00 22.81 -6.58
N ALA A 123 -3.24 23.29 -6.42
CA ALA A 123 -3.78 24.40 -7.20
C ALA A 123 -3.08 25.74 -6.91
N GLU A 124 -2.61 25.96 -5.68
CA GLU A 124 -1.82 27.15 -5.30
C GLU A 124 -0.39 27.09 -5.84
N LEU A 125 0.27 25.93 -5.74
CA LEU A 125 1.60 25.71 -6.30
C LEU A 125 1.60 25.86 -7.82
N GLY A 126 0.59 25.31 -8.51
CA GLY A 126 0.43 25.45 -9.95
C GLY A 126 0.19 26.88 -10.45
N LYS A 127 -0.27 27.79 -9.57
CA LYS A 127 -0.39 29.23 -9.88
C LYS A 127 0.92 29.98 -9.70
N THR A 128 1.81 29.51 -8.83
CA THR A 128 3.08 30.17 -8.50
C THR A 128 4.18 29.87 -9.53
N VAL A 129 4.01 28.82 -10.34
CA VAL A 129 4.96 28.40 -11.40
C VAL A 129 4.60 28.97 -12.78
N LYS A 130 3.64 29.90 -12.87
CA LYS A 130 3.33 30.68 -14.09
C LYS A 130 3.74 32.13 -13.92
#